data_AF-A0A1G7XHB4-F1
#
_entry.id   AF-A0A1G7XHB4-F1
#
_cell.length_a   1.000
_cell.length_b   1.000
_cell.length_c   1.000
_cell.angle_alpha   90.00
_cell.angle_beta   90.00
_cell.angle_gamma   90.00
#
_symmetry.space_group_name_H-M   'P 1'
#
loop_
_entity.id
_entity.type
_entity.pdbx_description
1 polymer ?
#
loop_
_entity_poly.entity_id
_entity_poly.type
_entity_poly.pdbx_seq_one_letter_code
_entity_poly.pdbx_strand_id
1 'polypeptide(L)'
;MTTRLNTRGDAMHAYSNPAEVQQWAATQWLIEYVEDNNDNNDASWSDWSGPDHIIRTYEPAVGEATGKLTSFDPDGHEESLRRITIGDRGREVLAACIRGQEHGELMSQWSLKIEEASASPSP
;
A
#
# COMPACT_ATOMS: atom_id res chain seq x y z
N MET A 1 16.23 -1.92 6.91
CA MET A 1 16.27 -0.47 7.15
C MET A 1 14.84 0.03 7.07
N THR A 2 14.24 0.38 8.20
CA THR A 2 12.82 0.74 8.30
C THR A 2 12.65 2.21 7.91
N THR A 3 12.13 2.47 6.71
CA THR A 3 11.89 3.83 6.22
C THR A 3 10.67 4.40 6.95
N ARG A 4 10.90 5.17 8.02
CA ARG A 4 9.86 5.94 8.70
C ARG A 4 9.18 6.88 7.71
N LEU A 5 7.85 6.83 7.67
CA LEU A 5 6.97 7.79 7.00
C LEU A 5 7.26 9.22 7.50
N ASN A 6 8.14 9.94 6.79
CA ASN A 6 8.43 11.33 7.08
C ASN A 6 7.38 12.21 6.37
N THR A 7 6.30 12.54 7.07
CA THR A 7 5.28 13.52 6.61
C THR A 7 5.71 14.97 6.82
N ARG A 8 7.00 15.24 7.08
CA ARG A 8 7.58 16.59 7.13
C ARG A 8 8.29 16.85 5.81
N GLY A 9 7.80 17.83 5.04
CA GLY A 9 8.48 18.77 4.12
C GLY A 9 9.60 18.35 3.14
N ASP A 10 10.22 17.19 3.32
CA ASP A 10 11.42 16.70 2.63
C ASP A 10 11.15 15.39 1.85
N ALA A 11 9.89 14.93 1.79
CA ALA A 11 9.53 13.79 0.96
C ALA A 11 9.36 14.23 -0.51
N MET A 12 9.75 13.36 -1.45
CA MET A 12 9.55 13.48 -2.91
C MET A 12 8.14 13.97 -3.32
N HIS A 13 7.14 13.79 -2.46
CA HIS A 13 5.73 14.09 -2.70
C HIS A 13 5.13 15.17 -1.78
N ALA A 14 5.95 16.06 -1.19
CA ALA A 14 5.51 17.02 -0.17
C ALA A 14 4.37 17.97 -0.60
N TYR A 15 4.13 18.13 -1.91
CA TYR A 15 3.07 18.99 -2.48
C TYR A 15 2.00 18.23 -3.28
N SER A 16 2.04 16.90 -3.27
CA SER A 16 1.11 16.06 -4.03
C SER A 16 -0.23 15.89 -3.33
N ASN A 17 -1.26 15.43 -4.07
CA ASN A 17 -2.55 15.05 -3.49
C ASN A 17 -2.33 14.01 -2.36
N PRO A 18 -2.60 14.36 -1.07
CA PRO A 18 -2.26 13.50 0.06
C PRO A 18 -2.96 12.14 0.01
N ALA A 19 -4.16 12.07 -0.56
CA ALA A 19 -4.90 10.82 -0.68
C ALA A 19 -4.24 9.88 -1.71
N GLU A 20 -3.72 10.42 -2.81
CA GLU A 20 -3.07 9.62 -3.85
C GLU A 20 -1.72 9.07 -3.38
N VAL A 21 -0.94 9.90 -2.66
CA VAL A 21 0.32 9.47 -2.01
C VAL A 21 0.05 8.36 -1.00
N GLN A 22 -1.02 8.48 -0.20
CA GLN A 22 -1.39 7.46 0.77
C GLN A 22 -1.78 6.14 0.10
N GLN A 23 -2.52 6.17 -1.00
CA GLN A 23 -2.89 4.97 -1.75
C GLN A 23 -1.67 4.29 -2.38
N TRP A 24 -0.73 5.07 -2.94
CA TRP A 24 0.51 4.56 -3.49
C TRP A 24 1.35 3.86 -2.41
N ALA A 25 1.57 4.54 -1.28
CA ALA A 25 2.34 3.99 -0.15
C ALA A 25 1.66 2.74 0.44
N ALA A 26 0.33 2.75 0.56
CA ALA A 26 -0.44 1.61 1.02
C ALA A 26 -0.33 0.41 0.06
N THR A 27 -0.32 0.66 -1.24
CA THR A 27 -0.14 -0.39 -2.26
C THR A 27 1.26 -0.99 -2.18
N GLN A 28 2.30 -0.16 -2.06
CA GLN A 28 3.68 -0.64 -1.91
C GLN A 28 3.84 -1.53 -0.68
N TRP A 29 3.36 -1.05 0.48
CA TRP A 29 3.41 -1.82 1.72
C TRP A 29 2.70 -3.18 1.59
N LEU A 30 1.54 -3.21 0.93
CA LEU A 30 0.78 -4.44 0.77
C LEU A 30 1.49 -5.45 -0.14
N ILE A 31 2.20 -4.98 -1.17
CA ILE A 31 3.01 -5.86 -2.04
C ILE A 31 4.13 -6.52 -1.23
N GLU A 32 4.92 -5.71 -0.50
CA GLU A 32 6.02 -6.20 0.34
C GLU A 32 5.50 -7.21 1.38
N TYR A 33 4.37 -6.90 2.02
CA TYR A 33 3.78 -7.79 3.03
C TYR A 33 3.27 -9.12 2.45
N VAL A 34 2.65 -9.09 1.26
CA VAL A 34 2.17 -10.31 0.59
C VAL A 34 3.33 -11.15 0.09
N GLU A 35 4.41 -10.53 -0.42
CA GLU A 35 5.65 -11.22 -0.81
C GLU A 35 6.27 -11.94 0.37
N ASP A 36 6.50 -11.23 1.48
CA ASP A 36 7.04 -11.83 2.71
C ASP A 36 6.14 -12.96 3.21
N ASN A 37 4.82 -12.80 3.17
CA ASN A 37 3.90 -13.85 3.61
C ASN A 37 3.92 -15.06 2.67
N ASN A 38 3.98 -14.85 1.36
CA ASN A 38 4.05 -15.92 0.38
C ASN A 38 5.35 -16.73 0.57
N ASP A 39 6.49 -16.05 0.70
CA ASP A 39 7.79 -16.68 0.94
C ASP A 39 7.80 -17.50 2.24
N ASN A 40 7.20 -16.98 3.32
CA ASN A 40 7.12 -17.69 4.61
C ASN A 40 6.18 -18.91 4.60
N ASN A 41 5.26 -19.01 3.63
CA ASN A 41 4.24 -20.05 3.56
C ASN A 41 4.37 -20.93 2.30
N ASP A 42 5.47 -20.83 1.55
CA ASP A 42 5.67 -21.50 0.26
C ASP A 42 4.48 -21.28 -0.71
N ALA A 43 3.88 -20.09 -0.68
CA ALA A 43 2.75 -19.70 -1.52
C ALA A 43 3.20 -18.78 -2.67
N SER A 44 2.29 -18.49 -3.61
CA SER A 44 2.57 -17.63 -4.76
C SER A 44 1.51 -16.55 -4.95
N TRP A 45 1.91 -15.47 -5.62
CA TRP A 45 1.00 -14.43 -6.09
C TRP A 45 -0.16 -14.98 -6.93
N SER A 46 0.07 -16.06 -7.70
CA SER A 46 -0.97 -16.69 -8.51
C SER A 46 -2.05 -17.41 -7.72
N ASP A 47 -1.83 -17.66 -6.42
CA ASP A 47 -2.80 -18.35 -5.56
C ASP A 47 -3.95 -17.44 -5.14
N TRP A 48 -3.78 -16.13 -5.32
CA TRP A 48 -4.79 -15.13 -5.00
C TRP A 48 -5.83 -15.02 -6.13
N SER A 49 -7.11 -15.13 -5.77
CA SER A 49 -8.25 -15.01 -6.69
C SER A 49 -8.50 -13.60 -7.24
N GLY A 50 -7.84 -12.57 -6.70
CA GLY A 50 -7.93 -11.20 -7.19
C GLY A 50 -7.48 -10.15 -6.18
N PRO A 51 -7.36 -8.87 -6.60
CA PRO A 51 -6.98 -7.76 -5.73
C PRO A 51 -7.89 -7.62 -4.50
N ASP A 52 -9.20 -7.78 -4.66
CA ASP A 52 -10.16 -7.71 -3.56
C ASP A 52 -9.97 -8.81 -2.52
N HIS A 53 -9.51 -10.00 -2.93
CA HIS A 53 -9.22 -11.08 -2.00
C HIS A 53 -8.03 -10.71 -1.12
N ILE A 54 -6.95 -10.19 -1.72
CA ILE A 54 -5.76 -9.72 -0.99
C ILE A 54 -6.15 -8.59 -0.03
N ILE A 55 -6.82 -7.56 -0.55
CA ILE A 55 -7.23 -6.39 0.24
C ILE A 55 -8.09 -6.85 1.40
N ARG A 56 -9.09 -7.72 1.20
CA ARG A 56 -9.93 -8.20 2.30
C ARG A 56 -9.16 -9.05 3.32
N THR A 57 -8.19 -9.83 2.88
CA THR A 57 -7.40 -10.71 3.77
C THR A 57 -6.45 -9.91 4.66
N TYR A 58 -5.87 -8.83 4.15
CA TYR A 58 -4.91 -8.00 4.88
C TYR A 58 -5.47 -6.65 5.34
N GLU A 59 -6.68 -6.26 4.91
CA GLU A 59 -7.40 -5.13 5.49
C GLU A 59 -7.67 -5.51 6.94
N PRO A 60 -7.19 -4.70 7.90
CA PRO A 60 -7.44 -4.99 9.28
C PRO A 60 -8.94 -5.00 9.53
N ALA A 61 -9.44 -6.14 10.01
CA ALA A 61 -10.80 -6.25 10.48
C ALA A 61 -11.01 -5.21 11.58
N VAL A 62 -12.05 -4.39 11.45
CA VAL A 62 -12.48 -3.50 12.52
C VAL A 62 -12.75 -4.37 13.75
N GLY A 63 -12.02 -4.15 14.84
CA GLY A 63 -12.34 -4.80 16.10
C GLY A 63 -13.75 -4.39 16.52
N GLU A 64 -14.71 -5.31 16.39
CA GLU A 64 -16.15 -5.04 16.61
C GLU A 64 -16.44 -4.47 18.01
N ALA A 65 -15.55 -4.71 18.99
CA ALA A 65 -15.71 -4.27 20.37
C ALA A 65 -15.31 -2.81 20.63
N THR A 66 -14.45 -2.21 19.82
CA THR A 66 -13.90 -0.86 20.08
C THR A 66 -14.01 0.09 18.89
N GLY A 67 -14.34 -0.41 17.70
CA GLY A 67 -14.33 0.38 16.46
C GLY A 67 -12.95 0.89 16.07
N LYS A 68 -11.89 0.44 16.75
CA LYS A 68 -10.51 0.85 16.47
C LYS A 68 -9.80 -0.20 15.64
N LEU A 69 -9.11 0.26 14.60
CA LEU A 69 -8.15 -0.53 13.84
C LEU A 69 -6.85 -0.53 14.65
N THR A 70 -6.42 -1.68 15.17
CA THR A 70 -5.21 -1.82 16.00
C THR A 70 -4.37 -3.00 15.51
N SER A 71 -3.09 -2.75 15.22
CA SER A 71 -2.06 -3.78 15.00
C SER A 71 -1.14 -3.76 16.19
N PHE A 72 -0.39 -4.85 16.38
CA PHE A 72 0.72 -4.88 17.31
C PHE A 72 2.01 -5.05 16.52
N ASP A 73 3.02 -4.24 16.80
CA ASP A 73 4.36 -4.48 16.27
C ASP A 73 4.97 -5.78 16.85
N PRO A 74 6.09 -6.28 16.33
CA PRO A 74 6.75 -7.48 16.86
C PRO A 74 7.17 -7.38 18.34
N ASP A 75 7.27 -6.16 18.87
CA ASP A 75 7.60 -5.85 20.25
C ASP A 75 6.33 -5.70 21.14
N GLY A 76 5.14 -5.85 20.57
CA GLY A 76 3.85 -5.83 21.25
C GLY A 76 3.25 -4.44 21.45
N HIS A 77 3.75 -3.41 20.78
CA HIS A 77 3.19 -2.06 20.84
C HIS A 77 1.98 -1.89 19.92
N GLU A 78 0.90 -1.33 20.46
CA GLU A 78 -0.32 -1.01 19.72
C GLU A 78 -0.04 0.12 18.71
N GLU A 79 -0.12 -0.21 17.43
CA GLU A 79 -0.11 0.75 16.34
C GLU A 79 -1.55 1.00 15.87
N SER A 80 -1.93 2.28 15.78
CA SER A 80 -3.19 2.66 15.14
C SER A 80 -3.11 2.28 13.67
N LEU A 81 -3.83 1.22 13.28
CA LEU A 81 -3.84 0.76 11.91
C LEU A 81 -4.54 1.81 11.05
N ARG A 82 -3.81 2.34 10.08
CA ARG A 82 -4.41 3.16 9.05
C ARG A 82 -5.21 2.23 8.17
N ARG A 83 -6.50 2.53 7.97
CA ARG A 83 -7.31 1.83 6.98
C ARG A 83 -6.58 1.88 5.64
N ILE A 84 -6.17 0.73 5.14
CA ILE A 84 -5.49 0.62 3.85
C ILE A 84 -6.54 0.96 2.80
N THR A 85 -6.51 2.20 2.31
CA THR A 85 -7.36 2.58 1.19
C THR A 85 -6.58 2.27 -0.08
N ILE A 86 -7.01 1.24 -0.81
CA ILE A 86 -6.46 0.90 -2.12
C ILE A 86 -7.50 1.30 -3.18
N GLY A 87 -7.18 2.32 -3.97
CA GLY A 87 -7.99 2.72 -5.12
C GLY A 87 -7.71 1.88 -6.37
N ASP A 88 -8.32 2.28 -7.49
CA ASP A 88 -8.29 1.52 -8.75
C ASP A 88 -6.87 1.27 -9.28
N ARG A 89 -5.97 2.25 -9.17
CA ARG A 89 -4.55 2.07 -9.57
C ARG A 89 -3.84 1.03 -8.71
N GLY A 90 -4.07 1.04 -7.40
CA GLY A 90 -3.47 0.02 -6.54
C GLY A 90 -4.02 -1.37 -6.84
N ARG A 91 -5.32 -1.48 -7.19
CA ARG A 91 -5.94 -2.74 -7.64
C ARG A 91 -5.35 -3.24 -8.96
N GLU A 92 -5.05 -2.34 -9.89
CA GLU A 92 -4.38 -2.66 -11.15
C GLU A 92 -2.98 -3.23 -10.90
N VAL A 93 -2.21 -2.61 -10.01
CA VAL A 93 -0.87 -3.09 -9.62
C VAL A 93 -0.95 -4.47 -8.98
N LEU A 94 -1.85 -4.68 -8.02
CA LEU A 94 -2.05 -6.00 -7.39
C LEU A 94 -2.47 -7.07 -8.41
N ALA A 95 -3.32 -6.72 -9.37
CA ALA A 95 -3.70 -7.63 -10.45
C ALA A 95 -2.50 -7.99 -11.36
N ALA A 96 -1.57 -7.06 -11.57
CA ALA A 96 -0.31 -7.35 -12.27
C ALA A 96 0.55 -8.34 -11.49
N CYS A 97 0.69 -8.18 -10.16
CA CYS A 97 1.39 -9.13 -9.30
C CYS A 97 0.81 -10.55 -9.42
N ILE A 98 -0.52 -10.69 -9.31
CA ILE A 98 -1.22 -11.99 -9.44
C ILE A 98 -0.95 -12.67 -10.79
N ARG A 99 -0.84 -11.87 -11.86
CA ARG A 99 -0.56 -12.37 -13.22
C ARG A 99 0.93 -12.63 -13.48
N GLY A 100 1.81 -12.42 -12.51
CA GLY A 100 3.27 -12.51 -12.69
C GLY A 100 3.83 -11.45 -13.64
N GLN A 101 3.17 -10.29 -13.72
CA GLN A 101 3.63 -9.16 -14.53
C GLN A 101 4.51 -8.23 -13.71
N GLU A 102 5.42 -7.53 -14.38
CA GLU A 102 6.29 -6.51 -13.77
C GLU A 102 5.46 -5.36 -13.19
N HIS A 103 5.24 -5.39 -11.88
CA HIS A 103 4.46 -4.38 -11.17
C HIS A 103 5.29 -3.14 -10.82
N GLY A 104 6.62 -3.26 -10.79
CA GLY A 104 7.55 -2.17 -10.49
C GLY A 104 7.45 -1.01 -11.48
N GLU A 105 7.21 -1.30 -12.77
CA GLU A 105 6.99 -0.25 -13.78
C GLU A 105 5.70 0.53 -13.51
N LEU A 106 4.61 -0.16 -13.16
CA LEU A 106 3.33 0.49 -12.83
C LEU A 106 3.46 1.38 -11.59
N MET A 107 4.17 0.91 -10.56
CA MET A 107 4.45 1.70 -9.35
C MET A 107 5.32 2.92 -9.65
N SER A 108 6.31 2.78 -10.53
CA SER A 108 7.19 3.88 -10.94
C SER A 108 6.42 4.93 -11.75
N GLN A 109 5.62 4.51 -12.73
CA GLN A 109 4.77 5.41 -13.52
C GLN A 109 3.74 6.13 -12.65
N TRP A 110 3.20 5.46 -11.63
CA TRP A 110 2.29 6.10 -10.69
C TRP A 110 3.00 7.16 -9.85
N SER A 111 4.20 6.85 -9.31
CA SER A 111 5.01 7.81 -8.56
C SER A 111 5.32 9.06 -9.40
N LEU A 112 5.71 8.90 -10.67
CA LEU A 112 5.97 10.02 -11.59
C LEU A 112 4.73 10.89 -11.83
N LYS A 113 3.53 10.31 -11.95
CA LYS A 113 2.29 11.08 -12.12
C LYS A 113 1.95 11.91 -10.88
N ILE A 114 2.19 11.36 -9.68
CA ILE A 114 2.08 12.09 -8.42
C ILE A 114 3.09 13.26 -8.42
N GLU A 115 4.30 12.99 -8.91
CA GLU A 115 5.37 13.92 -9.32
C GLU A 115 4.86 15.17 -10.05
N GLU A 116 4.44 14.91 -11.29
CA GLU A 116 4.02 15.91 -12.29
C GLU A 116 2.82 16.74 -11.82
N ALA A 117 1.86 16.11 -11.15
CA ALA A 117 0.69 16.79 -10.59
C ALA A 117 1.07 17.80 -9.49
N SER A 118 2.23 17.61 -8.84
CA SER A 118 2.74 18.50 -7.79
C SER A 118 3.53 19.67 -8.36
N ALA A 119 4.16 19.47 -9.53
CA ALA A 119 4.99 20.46 -10.20
C ALA A 119 4.18 21.44 -11.08
N SER A 120 2.93 21.11 -11.38
CA SER A 120 2.03 21.96 -12.15
C SER A 120 1.27 22.91 -11.20
N PRO A 121 1.60 24.20 -11.11
CA PRO A 121 0.71 25.15 -10.46
C PRO A 121 -0.61 25.17 -11.25
N SER A 122 -1.73 24.98 -10.56
CA SER A 122 -3.06 25.18 -11.16
C SER A 122 -3.12 26.54 -11.87
N PRO A 123 -3.69 26.63 -13.08
CA PRO A 123 -3.93 27.90 -13.76
C PRO A 123 -4.88 28.81 -12.96
#